data_AF-A0A368H2I4-F1
#
_entry.id   AF-A0A368H2I4-F1
#
_cell.length_a   1.000
_cell.length_b   1.000
_cell.length_c   1.000
_cell.angle_alpha   90.00
_cell.angle_beta   90.00
_cell.angle_gamma   90.00
#
_symmetry.space_group_name_H-M   'P 1'
#
loop_
_entity.id
_entity.type
_entity.pdbx_description
1 polymer ?
#
loop_
_entity_poly.entity_id
_entity_poly.type
_entity_poly.pdbx_seq_one_letter_code
_entity_poly.pdbx_strand_id
1 'polypeptide(L)'
;MCVYDRYLSMQALTPLLVGDNVRQIVESEICSDTGRPLRSSFVSAKQFCMQRLGEKYLRRFVGSPCYQSYLIELETEVQNTVELPVANREVLHAGSSSSESLPITFDRTFEAPDCKRTPAISAQHSPLLAKRNRTM
;
A
#
# COMPACT_ATOMS: atom_id res chain seq x y z
N MET A 1 16.34 21.09 5.82
CA MET A 1 16.75 20.35 4.61
C MET A 1 15.56 20.29 3.68
N CYS A 2 15.61 21.01 2.56
CA CYS A 2 14.49 21.07 1.62
C CYS A 2 14.49 19.84 0.68
N VAL A 3 13.35 19.58 0.02
CA VAL A 3 13.20 18.46 -0.94
C VAL A 3 14.25 18.52 -2.05
N TYR A 4 14.59 19.72 -2.51
CA TYR A 4 15.58 19.93 -3.57
C TYR A 4 16.97 19.43 -3.17
N ASP A 5 17.50 19.88 -2.02
CA ASP A 5 18.86 19.53 -1.56
C ASP A 5 19.08 18.02 -1.45
N ARG A 6 18.06 17.31 -0.97
CA ARG A 6 18.18 15.89 -0.66
C ARG A 6 18.06 14.99 -1.89
N TYR A 7 17.26 15.38 -2.87
CA TYR A 7 16.81 14.46 -3.91
C TYR A 7 17.06 14.93 -5.35
N LEU A 8 17.20 16.24 -5.58
CA LEU A 8 17.22 16.82 -6.92
C LEU A 8 18.51 17.57 -7.22
N SER A 9 19.11 18.19 -6.19
CA SER A 9 20.41 18.85 -6.27
C SER A 9 21.46 17.95 -6.91
N MET A 10 22.40 18.56 -7.64
CA MET A 10 23.55 17.83 -8.17
C MET A 10 24.43 17.20 -7.10
N GLN A 11 24.38 17.75 -5.88
CA GLN A 11 25.09 17.26 -4.71
C GLN A 11 24.20 16.43 -3.79
N ALA A 12 23.04 15.97 -4.26
CA ALA A 12 22.13 15.14 -3.48
C ALA A 12 22.80 13.82 -3.08
N LEU A 13 22.83 13.51 -1.78
CA LEU A 13 23.31 12.22 -1.27
C LEU A 13 22.39 11.06 -1.68
N THR A 14 21.12 11.35 -1.93
CA THR A 14 20.09 10.37 -2.30
C THR A 14 19.33 10.86 -3.54
N PRO A 15 19.97 10.90 -4.72
CA PRO A 15 19.35 11.48 -5.92
C PRO A 15 18.18 10.63 -6.42
N LEU A 16 17.07 11.26 -6.82
CA LEU A 16 15.88 10.59 -7.40
C LEU A 16 16.14 10.01 -8.81
N LEU A 17 17.34 10.21 -9.37
CA LEU A 17 17.70 9.85 -10.74
C LEU A 17 16.69 10.39 -11.76
N VAL A 18 16.13 11.57 -11.48
CA VAL A 18 15.40 12.37 -12.46
C VAL A 18 16.42 12.80 -13.52
N GLY A 19 16.14 12.53 -14.80
CA GLY A 19 17.05 12.89 -15.89
C GLY A 19 17.36 14.38 -15.90
N ASP A 20 18.46 14.78 -16.53
CA ASP A 20 18.97 16.16 -16.46
C ASP A 20 17.95 17.20 -16.95
N ASN A 21 17.13 16.84 -17.95
CA ASN A 21 16.05 17.70 -18.43
C ASN A 21 15.04 18.06 -17.32
N VAL A 22 14.60 17.08 -16.52
CA VAL A 22 13.66 17.32 -15.42
C VAL A 22 14.30 18.16 -14.33
N ARG A 23 15.59 17.94 -14.04
CA ARG A 23 16.33 18.77 -13.07
C ARG A 23 16.43 20.22 -13.52
N GLN A 24 16.79 20.46 -14.79
CA GLN A 24 16.87 21.81 -15.36
C GLN A 24 15.53 22.54 -15.30
N ILE A 25 14.43 21.86 -15.61
CA ILE A 25 13.09 22.43 -15.49
C ILE A 25 12.83 22.86 -14.03
N VAL A 26 13.03 21.95 -13.07
CA VAL A 26 12.85 22.25 -11.65
C VAL A 26 13.73 23.42 -11.20
N GLU A 27 15.01 23.43 -11.57
CA GLU A 27 15.94 24.51 -11.23
C GLU A 27 15.49 25.85 -11.80
N SER A 28 15.02 25.89 -13.06
CA SER A 28 14.48 27.11 -13.68
C SER A 28 13.21 27.62 -12.97
N GLU A 29 12.34 26.71 -12.53
CA GLU A 29 11.12 27.07 -11.82
C GLU A 29 11.39 27.49 -10.36
N ILE A 30 12.47 27.01 -9.74
CA ILE A 30 12.92 27.43 -8.41
C ILE A 30 13.58 28.81 -8.48
N CYS A 31 14.48 28.99 -9.46
CA CYS A 31 15.21 30.22 -9.72
C CYS A 31 14.42 31.21 -10.60
N SER A 32 13.12 31.35 -10.33
CA SER A 32 12.26 32.31 -11.04
C SER A 32 12.75 33.76 -10.86
N ASP A 33 12.54 34.59 -11.89
CA ASP A 33 12.85 36.02 -11.89
C ASP A 33 12.21 36.80 -10.72
N THR A 34 11.13 36.27 -10.14
CA THR A 34 10.45 36.86 -8.97
C THR A 34 11.22 36.67 -7.65
N GLY A 35 12.33 35.93 -7.68
CA GLY A 35 13.12 35.57 -6.49
C GLY A 35 12.43 34.57 -5.57
N ARG A 36 11.32 33.96 -6.02
CA ARG A 36 10.57 32.94 -5.28
C ARG A 36 10.29 31.74 -6.17
N PRO A 37 10.39 30.50 -5.63
CA PRO A 37 10.03 29.31 -6.38
C PRO A 37 8.56 29.36 -6.85
N LEU A 38 8.32 28.93 -8.08
CA LEU A 38 6.97 28.74 -8.59
C LEU A 38 6.22 27.68 -7.77
N ARG A 39 4.89 27.77 -7.71
CA ARG A 39 4.07 26.71 -7.09
C ARG A 39 4.17 25.39 -7.85
N SER A 40 4.56 25.45 -9.12
CA SER A 40 4.73 24.31 -10.02
C SER A 40 6.13 23.69 -9.98
N SER A 41 7.09 24.24 -9.23
CA SER A 41 8.52 23.88 -9.32
C SER A 41 8.86 22.40 -9.20
N PHE A 42 7.97 21.58 -8.62
CA PHE A 42 8.18 20.15 -8.45
C PHE A 42 7.20 19.28 -9.23
N VAL A 43 6.32 19.86 -10.05
CA VAL A 43 5.29 19.13 -10.80
C VAL A 43 5.96 18.17 -11.78
N SER A 44 6.96 18.63 -12.52
CA SER A 44 7.73 17.82 -13.48
C SER A 44 8.43 16.65 -12.81
N ALA A 45 9.10 16.89 -11.68
CA ALA A 45 9.76 15.83 -10.90
C ALA A 45 8.75 14.84 -10.30
N LYS A 46 7.62 15.32 -9.77
CA LYS A 46 6.54 14.49 -9.25
C LYS A 46 5.98 13.58 -10.36
N GLN A 47 5.70 14.13 -11.53
CA GLN A 47 5.17 13.37 -12.67
C GLN A 47 6.14 12.27 -13.10
N PHE A 48 7.44 12.58 -13.22
CA PHE A 48 8.47 11.58 -13.49
C PHE A 48 8.49 10.47 -12.44
N CYS A 49 8.42 10.82 -11.16
CA CYS A 49 8.39 9.84 -10.07
C CYS A 49 7.16 8.93 -10.16
N MET A 50 5.98 9.50 -10.42
CA MET A 50 4.73 8.75 -10.58
C MET A 50 4.80 7.78 -11.76
N GLN A 51 5.29 8.24 -12.91
CA GLN A 51 5.48 7.39 -14.08
C GLN A 51 6.44 6.23 -13.76
N ARG A 52 7.57 6.54 -13.13
CA ARG A 52 8.56 5.52 -12.75
C ARG A 52 7.99 4.52 -11.74
N LEU A 53 7.22 4.97 -10.75
CA LEU A 53 6.52 4.11 -9.81
C LEU A 53 5.57 3.14 -10.54
N GLY A 54 4.75 3.68 -11.44
CA GLY A 54 3.80 2.90 -12.23
C GLY A 54 4.48 1.87 -13.14
N GLU A 55 5.49 2.28 -13.90
CA GLU A 55 6.13 1.43 -14.90
C GLU A 55 7.05 0.37 -14.29
N LYS A 56 7.85 0.73 -13.28
CA LYS A 56 8.91 -0.15 -12.77
C LYS A 56 8.53 -0.94 -11.53
N TYR A 57 7.67 -0.39 -10.67
CA TYR A 57 7.48 -0.93 -9.32
C TYR A 57 6.06 -1.44 -9.08
N LEU A 58 5.04 -0.80 -9.65
CA LEU A 58 3.64 -1.09 -9.35
C LEU A 58 3.25 -2.55 -9.61
N ARG A 59 3.56 -3.09 -10.80
CA ARG A 59 3.21 -4.48 -11.15
C ARG A 59 3.82 -5.49 -10.17
N ARG A 60 5.10 -5.30 -9.83
CA ARG A 60 5.82 -6.18 -8.90
C ARG A 60 5.28 -6.04 -7.47
N PHE A 61 4.92 -4.83 -7.08
CA PHE A 61 4.33 -4.57 -5.77
C PHE A 61 2.95 -5.24 -5.63
N VAL A 62 2.06 -5.09 -6.62
CA VAL A 62 0.74 -5.73 -6.62
C VAL A 62 0.84 -7.26 -6.65
N GLY A 63 1.85 -7.81 -7.34
CA GLY A 63 2.14 -9.24 -7.32
C GLY A 63 2.90 -9.72 -6.07
N SER A 64 3.25 -8.84 -5.13
CA SER A 64 4.09 -9.22 -3.98
C SER A 64 3.28 -9.94 -2.89
N PRO A 65 3.90 -10.88 -2.14
CA PRO A 65 3.23 -11.55 -1.02
C PRO A 65 2.70 -10.57 0.03
N CYS A 66 3.43 -9.48 0.30
CA CYS A 66 3.01 -8.47 1.27
C CYS A 66 1.70 -7.80 0.86
N TYR A 67 1.53 -7.50 -0.43
CA TYR A 67 0.28 -6.91 -0.92
C TYR A 67 -0.87 -7.91 -0.90
N GLN A 68 -0.61 -9.19 -1.21
CA GLN A 68 -1.62 -10.24 -1.11
C GLN A 68 -2.06 -10.48 0.35
N SER A 69 -1.12 -10.53 1.30
CA SER A 69 -1.43 -10.63 2.72
C SER A 69 -2.28 -9.45 3.20
N TYR A 70 -1.94 -8.23 2.77
CA TYR A 70 -2.76 -7.04 3.03
C TYR A 70 -4.19 -7.17 2.52
N LEU A 71 -4.40 -7.72 1.30
CA LEU A 71 -5.75 -7.91 0.76
C LEU A 71 -6.55 -8.96 1.55
N ILE A 72 -5.91 -10.04 1.99
CA ILE A 72 -6.55 -11.07 2.82
C ILE A 72 -6.95 -10.47 4.17
N GLU A 73 -6.05 -9.73 4.83
CA GLU A 73 -6.33 -9.06 6.09
C GLU A 73 -7.50 -8.08 5.95
N LEU A 74 -7.50 -7.27 4.89
CA LEU A 74 -8.57 -6.33 4.58
C LEU A 74 -9.92 -7.03 4.38
N GLU A 75 -9.95 -8.14 3.64
CA GLU A 75 -11.17 -8.94 3.44
C GLU A 75 -11.69 -9.48 4.79
N THR A 76 -10.81 -9.99 5.64
CA THR A 76 -11.22 -10.49 6.96
C THR A 76 -11.75 -9.39 7.87
N GLU A 77 -11.16 -8.18 7.83
CA GLU A 77 -11.63 -7.03 8.60
C GLU A 77 -13.02 -6.59 8.14
N VAL A 78 -13.23 -6.50 6.83
CA VAL A 78 -14.55 -6.16 6.26
C VAL A 78 -15.60 -7.19 6.67
N GLN A 79 -15.27 -8.48 6.59
CA GLN A 79 -16.22 -9.53 6.98
C GLN A 79 -16.58 -9.50 8.48
N ASN A 80 -15.61 -9.17 9.34
CA ASN A 80 -15.82 -9.09 10.79
C ASN A 80 -16.52 -7.79 11.23
N THR A 81 -16.36 -6.69 10.50
CA THR A 81 -17.01 -5.41 10.79
C THR A 81 -18.44 -5.32 10.27
N VAL A 82 -18.82 -6.20 9.34
CA VAL A 82 -20.19 -6.34 8.80
C VAL A 82 -21.05 -7.30 9.66
N GLU A 83 -20.63 -7.62 10.90
CA GLU A 83 -21.59 -8.14 11.89
C GLU A 83 -22.59 -7.03 12.25
N LEU A 84 -23.70 -7.02 11.52
CA LEU A 84 -24.89 -6.21 11.79
C LEU A 84 -25.31 -6.36 13.26
N PRO A 85 -25.88 -5.31 13.90
CA PRO A 85 -26.48 -5.45 15.23
C PRO A 85 -27.50 -6.58 15.16
N VAL A 86 -27.30 -7.61 16.00
CA VAL A 86 -28.24 -8.71 16.18
C VAL A 86 -29.61 -8.09 16.44
N ALA A 87 -30.48 -8.13 15.43
CA ALA A 87 -31.87 -7.72 15.59
C ALA A 87 -32.44 -8.54 16.75
N ASN A 88 -32.88 -7.83 17.79
CA ASN A 88 -33.57 -8.30 18.98
C ASN A 88 -34.01 -9.77 18.90
N ARG A 89 -33.32 -10.67 19.62
CA ARG A 89 -33.92 -11.93 20.05
C ARG A 89 -34.89 -11.64 21.20
N GLU A 90 -35.96 -10.90 20.90
CA GLU A 90 -37.11 -10.86 21.78
C GLU A 90 -38.00 -12.06 21.45
N VAL A 91 -38.03 -12.95 22.45
CA VAL A 91 -38.92 -14.08 22.66
C VAL A 91 -40.33 -13.86 22.08
N LEU A 92 -40.73 -14.69 21.12
CA LEU A 92 -42.13 -15.10 20.97
C LEU A 92 -42.25 -16.59 20.63
N HIS A 93 -42.77 -17.29 21.64
CA HIS A 93 -43.53 -18.53 21.65
C HIS A 93 -43.87 -19.26 20.33
N ALA A 94 -43.60 -20.57 20.38
CA ALA A 94 -44.43 -21.69 19.93
C ALA A 94 -44.85 -21.80 18.45
N GLY A 95 -44.39 -22.89 17.81
CA GLY A 95 -45.04 -23.45 16.62
C GLY A 95 -44.09 -24.19 15.68
N SER A 96 -44.10 -25.52 15.72
CA SER A 96 -43.50 -26.41 14.70
C SER A 96 -43.94 -26.04 13.28
N SER A 97 -43.02 -26.15 12.30
CA SER A 97 -43.10 -27.14 11.22
C SER A 97 -41.93 -26.97 10.23
N SER A 98 -41.41 -28.10 9.79
CA SER A 98 -40.33 -28.26 8.81
C SER A 98 -40.64 -27.60 7.46
N SER A 99 -39.67 -26.91 6.85
CA SER A 99 -39.53 -26.81 5.38
C SER A 99 -38.13 -26.31 5.01
N GLU A 100 -37.62 -26.92 3.95
CA GLU A 100 -36.25 -26.89 3.46
C GLU A 100 -35.83 -25.50 2.97
N SER A 101 -34.68 -25.01 3.43
CA SER A 101 -34.03 -23.85 2.83
C SER A 101 -32.58 -24.20 2.52
N LEU A 102 -32.32 -24.44 1.23
CA LEU A 102 -30.98 -24.70 0.70
C LEU A 102 -30.06 -23.50 0.97
N PRO A 103 -28.81 -23.72 1.39
CA PRO A 103 -27.83 -22.64 1.49
C PRO A 103 -27.48 -22.15 0.09
N ILE A 104 -27.42 -20.82 -0.07
CA ILE A 104 -26.90 -20.16 -1.27
C ILE A 104 -25.42 -20.55 -1.39
N THR A 105 -25.11 -21.46 -2.30
CA THR A 105 -23.74 -21.80 -2.68
C THR A 105 -23.19 -20.66 -3.53
N PHE A 106 -22.23 -19.92 -3.00
CA PHE A 106 -21.35 -19.10 -3.82
C PHE A 106 -20.42 -20.02 -4.59
N ASP A 107 -20.54 -20.01 -5.91
CA ASP A 107 -19.71 -20.77 -6.83
C ASP A 107 -18.25 -20.35 -6.70
N ARG A 108 -17.43 -21.23 -6.13
CA ARG A 108 -16.03 -21.01 -5.79
C ARG A 108 -15.15 -21.55 -6.91
N THR A 109 -15.28 -21.01 -8.12
CA THR A 109 -14.39 -21.36 -9.22
C THR A 109 -13.42 -20.22 -9.49
N PHE A 110 -12.43 -20.06 -8.60
CA PHE A 110 -11.17 -19.39 -8.93
C PHE A 110 -10.08 -20.46 -8.93
N GLU A 111 -9.82 -21.02 -10.11
CA GLU A 111 -8.67 -21.90 -10.33
C GLU A 111 -7.38 -21.08 -10.15
N ALA A 112 -6.74 -21.25 -9.00
CA ALA A 112 -5.43 -20.71 -8.73
C ALA A 112 -4.38 -21.49 -9.56
N PRO A 113 -3.46 -20.81 -10.28
CA PRO A 113 -2.38 -21.51 -10.96
C PRO A 113 -1.47 -22.18 -9.92
N ASP A 114 -1.19 -23.46 -10.15
CA ASP A 114 -0.40 -24.33 -9.29
C ASP A 114 1.04 -23.81 -9.13
N CYS A 115 1.29 -23.08 -8.05
CA CYS A 115 2.62 -22.59 -7.70
C CYS A 115 3.31 -23.66 -6.84
N LYS A 116 4.09 -24.51 -7.49
CA LYS A 116 4.86 -25.59 -6.86
C LYS A 116 5.63 -25.08 -5.64
N ARG A 117 5.22 -25.51 -4.45
CA ARG A 117 5.94 -25.30 -3.19
C ARG A 117 7.27 -26.03 -3.22
N THR A 118 8.38 -25.31 -3.16
CA THR A 118 9.65 -25.83 -2.62
C THR A 118 9.71 -25.55 -1.12
N PRO A 119 10.12 -26.52 -0.28
CA PRO A 119 10.07 -26.35 1.17
C PRO A 119 11.20 -25.47 1.71
N ALA A 120 10.80 -24.68 2.69
CA ALA A 120 11.50 -23.86 3.69
C ALA A 120 13.02 -23.97 3.84
N ILE A 121 13.66 -22.80 3.97
CA ILE A 121 14.71 -22.59 4.97
C ILE A 121 14.34 -21.36 5.82
N SER A 122 14.35 -21.62 7.13
CA SER A 122 14.15 -20.74 8.26
C SER A 122 15.02 -19.49 8.22
N ALA A 123 14.44 -18.33 8.52
CA ALA A 123 15.16 -17.19 9.06
C ALA A 123 14.21 -16.38 9.96
N GLN A 124 14.19 -16.76 11.24
CA GLN A 124 13.75 -15.86 12.29
C GLN A 124 14.78 -14.73 12.41
N HIS A 125 14.40 -13.49 12.10
CA HIS A 125 14.75 -12.30 12.88
C HIS A 125 14.09 -11.04 12.27
N SER A 126 13.04 -10.51 12.92
CA SER A 126 12.52 -9.17 12.64
C SER A 126 13.03 -8.22 13.73
N PRO A 127 13.86 -7.20 13.44
CA PRO A 127 14.35 -6.28 14.47
C PRO A 127 13.60 -4.96 14.39
N LEU A 128 12.40 -4.87 14.97
CA LEU A 128 11.75 -3.59 15.24
C LEU A 128 10.97 -3.66 16.55
N LEU A 129 11.68 -3.44 17.67
CA LEU A 129 11.21 -2.80 18.91
C LEU A 129 12.25 -2.99 20.02
N ALA A 130 13.18 -2.04 20.16
CA ALA A 130 13.96 -1.90 21.40
C ALA A 130 13.93 -0.42 21.83
N LYS A 131 12.98 -0.15 22.73
CA LYS A 131 12.74 1.13 23.40
C LYS A 131 13.96 1.45 24.27
N ARG A 132 14.66 2.55 23.94
CA ARG A 132 15.85 3.03 24.64
C ARG A 132 15.44 3.84 25.88
N ASN A 133 15.55 3.24 27.06
CA ASN A 133 15.58 3.96 28.34
C ASN A 133 16.99 3.79 28.95
N ARG A 134 17.71 4.91 29.14
CA ARG A 134 18.85 4.98 30.06
C ARG A 134 18.72 6.26 30.88
N THR A 135 18.36 6.08 32.14
CA THR A 135 18.68 6.96 33.26
C THR A 135 19.99 6.47 33.86
N MET A 136 20.94 7.38 34.06
CA MET A 136 21.89 7.49 35.17
C MET A 136 22.34 8.95 35.16
#